data_AF-A0A383BYI0-F1
#
_entry.id   AF-A0A383BYI0-F1
#
_cell.length_a   1.000
_cell.length_b   1.000
_cell.length_c   1.000
_cell.angle_alpha   90.00
_cell.angle_beta   90.00
_cell.angle_gamma   90.00
#
_symmetry.space_group_name_H-M   'P 1'
#
loop_
_entity.id
_entity.type
_entity.pdbx_description
1 polymer ?
#
loop_
_entity_poly.entity_id
_entity_poly.type
_entity_poly.pdbx_seq_one_letter_code
_entity_poly.pdbx_strand_id
1 'polypeptide(L)' 'MIRMQTILEVADNSGARKIACITPIGGSSIGRTAGIGDIISASVKEAVPRGTVKK' A
#
# COMPACT_ATOMS: atom_id res chain seq x y z
N MET A 1 9.02 3.45 8.62
CA MET A 1 9.72 2.49 7.74
C MET A 1 8.72 1.41 7.35
N ILE A 2 8.46 1.28 6.06
CA ILE A 2 7.50 0.34 5.47
C ILE A 2 8.31 -0.71 4.71
N ARG A 3 8.02 -1.99 4.90
CA ARG A 3 8.68 -3.09 4.19
C ARG A 3 7.63 -3.98 3.52
N MET A 4 8.08 -4.94 2.73
CA MET A 4 7.20 -5.96 2.15
C MET A 4 6.33 -6.62 3.24
N GLN A 5 5.06 -6.86 2.92
CA GLN A 5 4.02 -7.40 3.81
C GLN A 5 3.59 -6.52 4.99
N THR A 6 4.11 -5.30 5.16
CA THR A 6 3.55 -4.35 6.12
C THR A 6 2.10 -4.04 5.75
N ILE A 7 1.19 -4.18 6.73
CA ILE A 7 -0.21 -3.76 6.60
C ILE A 7 -0.31 -2.27 6.94
N LEU A 8 -0.92 -1.50 6.04
CA LEU A 8 -1.14 -0.07 6.17
C LEU A 8 -2.64 0.23 6.13
N GLU A 9 -3.04 1.24 6.89
CA GLU A 9 -4.39 1.82 6.81
C GLU A 9 -4.44 2.83 5.65
N VAL A 10 -5.53 2.81 4.90
CA VAL A 10 -5.75 3.73 3.79
C VAL A 10 -6.40 5.00 4.31
N ALA A 11 -5.81 6.15 3.98
CA ALA A 11 -6.20 7.46 4.49
C ALA A 11 -6.94 8.33 3.45
N ASP A 12 -7.51 7.72 2.41
CA ASP A 12 -8.27 8.39 1.36
C ASP A 12 -9.68 7.77 1.18
N ASN A 13 -10.41 8.24 0.17
CA ASN A 13 -11.75 7.76 -0.19
C ASN A 13 -11.76 6.79 -1.39
N SER A 14 -10.65 6.11 -1.67
CA SER A 14 -10.54 5.14 -2.77
C SER A 14 -11.42 3.89 -2.59
N GLY A 15 -11.87 3.61 -1.36
CA GLY A 15 -12.66 2.44 -1.00
C GLY A 15 -11.85 1.24 -0.51
N ALA A 16 -10.52 1.32 -0.49
CA ALA A 16 -9.69 0.41 0.30
C ALA A 16 -9.67 0.84 1.77
N ARG A 17 -9.54 -0.12 2.70
CA ARG A 17 -9.37 0.12 4.15
C ARG A 17 -7.98 -0.27 4.62
N LYS A 18 -7.52 -1.45 4.18
CA LYS A 18 -6.19 -1.97 4.49
C LYS A 18 -5.52 -2.47 3.24
N ILE A 19 -4.24 -2.17 3.11
CA ILE A 19 -3.38 -2.64 2.03
C ILE A 19 -2.14 -3.33 2.60
N ALA A 20 -1.58 -4.28 1.87
CA ALA A 20 -0.28 -4.87 2.16
C ALA A 20 0.74 -4.37 1.14
N CYS A 21 1.86 -3.82 1.62
CA CYS A 21 2.98 -3.43 0.77
C CYS A 21 3.56 -4.66 0.05
N ILE A 22 3.75 -4.57 -1.26
CA ILE A 22 4.43 -5.58 -2.08
C ILE A 22 5.87 -5.15 -2.29
N THR A 23 6.09 -3.93 -2.80
CA THR A 23 7.44 -3.39 -3.02
C THR A 23 7.42 -1.86 -3.07
N PRO A 24 8.43 -1.18 -2.52
CA PRO A 24 8.74 0.20 -2.89
C PRO A 24 8.98 0.34 -4.41
N ILE A 25 8.60 1.47 -4.98
CA ILE A 25 8.76 1.82 -6.40
C ILE A 25 9.68 3.02 -6.49
N GLY A 26 10.84 2.85 -7.13
CA GLY A 26 11.82 3.94 -7.29
C GLY A 26 13.18 3.51 -7.86
N GLY A 27 13.26 2.33 -8.48
CA GLY A 27 14.52 1.78 -9.00
C GLY A 27 15.46 1.27 -7.91
N SER A 28 16.75 1.11 -8.25
CA SER A 28 17.77 0.56 -7.35
C SER A 28 18.11 1.48 -6.16
N SER A 29 17.80 2.77 -6.24
CA SER A 29 18.10 3.78 -5.22
C SER A 29 17.20 3.74 -3.98
N ILE A 30 15.97 3.23 -4.09
CA ILE A 30 15.01 3.24 -2.97
C ILE A 30 15.22 2.09 -1.97
N GLY A 31 15.93 1.04 -2.38
CA GLY A 31 16.23 -0.12 -1.52
C GLY A 31 15.00 -0.95 -1.15
N ARG A 32 15.05 -1.62 0.02
CA ARG A 32 14.04 -2.60 0.47
C ARG A 32 12.92 -2.01 1.33
N THR A 33 12.99 -0.71 1.63
CA THR A 33 12.08 -0.06 2.58
C THR A 33 11.64 1.30 2.06
N ALA A 34 10.39 1.66 2.33
CA ALA A 34 9.81 2.97 2.03
C ALA A 34 9.64 3.82 3.29
N GLY A 35 9.79 5.13 3.13
CA GLY A 35 9.47 6.18 4.09
C GLY A 35 8.26 7.01 3.67
N ILE A 36 8.10 8.18 4.30
CA ILE A 36 7.07 9.15 3.91
C ILE A 36 7.50 9.79 2.58
N GLY A 37 6.57 9.90 1.63
CA GLY A 37 6.82 10.47 0.30
C GLY A 37 7.23 9.45 -0.77
N ASP A 38 7.61 8.24 -0.35
CA ASP A 38 7.93 7.15 -1.28
C ASP A 38 6.66 6.49 -1.83
N ILE A 39 6.73 6.03 -3.07
CA ILE A 39 5.64 5.31 -3.73
C ILE A 39 5.84 3.81 -3.53
N ILE A 40 4.76 3.08 -3.25
CA ILE A 40 4.78 1.62 -3.12
C ILE A 40 3.75 0.97 -4.05
N SER A 41 4.05 -0.24 -4.50
CA SER A 41 3.06 -1.18 -5.01
C SER A 41 2.44 -1.91 -3.83
N ALA A 42 1.12 -2.05 -3.81
CA ALA A 42 0.39 -2.69 -2.72
C ALA A 42 -0.80 -3.51 -3.23
N SER A 43 -1.25 -4.47 -2.42
CA SER A 43 -2.48 -5.22 -2.66
C SER A 43 -3.51 -4.91 -1.59
N VAL A 44 -4.78 -4.79 -1.98
CA VAL A 44 -5.89 -4.57 -1.06
C VAL A 44 -6.12 -5.82 -0.21
N LYS A 45 -6.33 -5.64 1.09
CA LYS A 45 -6.61 -6.72 2.06
C LYS A 45 -7.94 -6.56 2.75
N GLU A 46 -8.44 -5.33 2.82
CA GLU A 46 -9.78 -5.01 3.27
C GLU A 46 -10.29 -3.85 2.42
N ALA A 47 -11.49 -3.99 1.88
CA ALA A 47 -12.18 -2.96 1.10
C ALA A 47 -13.54 -2.66 1.74
N VAL A 48 -14.07 -1.46 1.49
CA VAL A 48 -15.41 -1.09 1.93
C VAL A 48 -16.46 -1.95 1.20
N PRO A 49 -17.56 -2.33 1.88
CA PRO A 49 -18.66 -3.02 1.22
C PRO A 49 -19.22 -2.18 0.06
N ARG A 50 -19.56 -2.83 -1.07
CA ARG A 50 -20.11 -2.18 -2.27
C ARG A 50 -19.22 -1.10 -2.90
N GLY A 51 -17.94 -1.02 -2.52
CA GLY A 51 -16.95 -0.16 -3.17
C GLY A 51 -16.58 -0.63 -4.56
N THR A 52 -15.96 0.26 -5.35
CA THR A 52 -15.43 -0.06 -6.68
C THR A 52 -14.14 -0.89 -6.62
N VAL A 53 -13.38 -0.78 -5.54
CA VAL A 53 -12.15 -1.52 -5.28
C VAL A 53 -12.44 -2.88 -4.67
N LYS A 54 -11.82 -3.92 -5.24
CA LYS A 54 -11.96 -5.31 -4.77
C LYS A 54 -10.81 -5.67 -3.84
N LYS A 55 -11.09 -6.59 -2.91
CA LYS A 55 -10.09 -7.28 -2.11
C LYS A 55 -9.46 -8.41 -2.92
#